data_AF-A0A512NH27-F1
#
_entry.id   AF-A0A512NH27-F1
#
_cell.length_a   1.000
_cell.length_b   1.000
_cell.length_c   1.000
_cell.angle_alpha   90.00
_cell.angle_beta   90.00
_cell.angle_gamma   90.00
#
_symmetry.space_group_name_H-M   'P 1'
#
loop_
_entity.id
_entity.type
_entity.pdbx_description
1 polymer ?
#
loop_
_entity_poly.entity_id
_entity_poly.type
_entity_poly.pdbx_seq_one_letter_code
_entity_poly.pdbx_strand_id
1 'polypeptide(L)'
;MPIPSASLRVFGRTAATLGMLLCSAVQAQTMGVFPYRWNDGPPADAITPADIREALVWTGHLDFFFKGELSVAVRKGTQAWQKSKGYQQTDRLSDEQTAQLVKDALKERDSVGWSILRDPAVGFAIGVPTKLASFGTPHIDGSTLYYYAAGTITQSIAFIPAIRPARPWAATILL
;
A
#
# COMPACT_ATOMS: atom_id res chain seq x y z
N MET A 1 28.19 40.40 48.69
CA MET A 1 27.48 39.52 49.66
C MET A 1 26.81 40.42 50.69
N PRO A 2 25.59 40.12 51.22
CA PRO A 2 25.03 38.78 51.40
C PRO A 2 23.67 38.54 50.70
N ILE A 3 23.39 37.25 50.53
CA ILE A 3 22.10 36.63 50.24
C ILE A 3 21.56 36.11 51.57
N PRO A 4 20.24 36.20 51.84
CA PRO A 4 19.58 35.23 52.69
C PRO A 4 18.62 34.34 51.89
N SER A 5 18.74 33.05 52.17
CA SER A 5 18.07 31.93 51.52
C SER A 5 16.67 31.67 52.07
N ALA A 6 15.91 30.94 51.24
CA ALA A 6 14.87 29.96 51.57
C ALA A 6 13.43 30.45 51.84
N SER A 7 12.54 30.03 50.94
CA SER A 7 11.28 29.37 51.33
C SER A 7 10.86 28.41 50.23
N LEU A 8 11.10 27.12 50.46
CA LEU A 8 10.46 26.02 49.75
C LEU A 8 9.02 25.95 50.26
N ARG A 9 8.03 26.21 49.40
CA ARG A 9 6.64 25.78 49.65
C ARG A 9 6.20 24.85 48.55
N VAL A 10 6.01 23.60 48.95
CA VAL A 10 5.34 22.53 48.19
C VAL A 10 3.83 22.78 48.20
N PHE A 11 3.18 22.27 47.16
CA PHE A 11 1.74 22.06 46.93
C PHE A 11 1.03 23.07 46.03
N GLY A 12 0.80 22.60 44.80
CA GLY A 12 -0.14 23.17 43.84
C GLY A 12 -0.20 22.31 42.59
N ARG A 13 -0.75 21.09 42.71
CA ARG A 13 -1.03 20.19 41.58
C ARG A 13 -2.02 20.89 40.64
N THR A 14 -1.53 21.51 39.58
CA THR A 14 -2.33 21.80 38.39
C THR A 14 -1.54 21.28 37.20
N ALA A 15 -2.00 20.13 36.70
CA ALA A 15 -1.45 19.47 35.53
C ALA A 15 -1.70 20.36 34.31
N ALA A 16 -0.70 21.17 33.97
CA ALA A 16 -0.57 21.72 32.64
C ALA A 16 -0.08 20.61 31.71
N THR A 17 -1.00 19.98 30.98
CA THR A 17 -0.66 19.22 29.77
C THR A 17 -1.69 19.52 28.69
N LEU A 18 -1.68 20.75 28.20
CA LEU A 18 -2.13 21.05 26.83
C LEU A 18 -0.86 21.00 25.96
N GLY A 19 -0.46 19.78 25.60
CA GLY A 19 0.77 19.53 24.86
C GLY A 19 0.47 18.73 23.60
N MET A 20 0.33 19.45 22.48
CA MET A 20 0.74 19.00 21.16
C MET A 20 0.32 17.56 20.78
N LEU A 21 -0.90 17.42 20.25
CA LEU A 21 -1.17 16.42 19.22
C LEU A 21 -0.42 16.86 17.95
N LEU A 22 0.91 16.72 18.00
CA LEU A 22 1.73 16.67 16.80
C LEU A 22 1.15 15.52 15.97
N CYS A 23 0.68 15.88 14.79
CA CYS A 23 0.27 14.95 13.77
C CYS A 23 1.52 14.15 13.36
N SER A 24 1.87 13.12 14.13
CA SER A 24 2.91 12.14 13.80
C SER A 24 2.42 11.17 12.72
N ALA A 25 1.69 11.67 11.71
CA ALA A 25 1.28 10.89 10.55
C ALA A 25 2.23 11.09 9.36
N VAL A 26 3.27 11.92 9.52
CA VAL A 26 4.26 12.18 8.46
C VAL A 26 5.65 11.71 8.92
N GLN A 27 5.74 10.46 9.35
CA GLN A 27 6.99 9.70 9.27
C GLN A 27 6.77 8.56 8.28
N ALA A 28 6.93 8.93 7.02
CA ALA A 28 7.23 8.00 5.95
C ALA A 28 8.52 7.24 6.30
N GLN A 29 8.53 5.91 6.13
CA GLN A 29 9.52 5.20 5.31
C GLN A 29 9.32 3.67 5.39
N THR A 30 8.93 3.12 4.24
CA THR A 30 9.38 1.84 3.65
C THR A 30 9.36 0.59 4.52
N MET A 31 8.18 -0.03 4.63
CA MET A 31 8.08 -1.48 4.48
C MET A 31 6.82 -1.76 3.67
N GLY A 32 6.98 -2.16 2.40
CA GLY A 32 5.87 -2.26 1.47
C GLY A 32 4.87 -3.37 1.85
N VAL A 33 3.57 -3.11 1.65
CA VAL A 33 2.51 -4.15 1.73
C VAL A 33 2.02 -4.56 0.34
N PHE A 34 2.65 -4.00 -0.69
CA PHE A 34 3.18 -4.82 -1.76
C PHE A 34 4.70 -4.62 -1.75
N PRO A 35 5.48 -5.48 -1.08
CA PRO A 35 6.79 -5.69 -1.63
C PRO A 35 6.50 -6.35 -2.98
N TYR A 36 6.61 -5.61 -4.10
CA TYR A 36 7.21 -6.33 -5.22
C TYR A 36 8.54 -6.77 -4.62
N ARG A 37 8.70 -8.08 -4.46
CA ARG A 37 9.85 -8.64 -3.74
C ARG A 37 11.18 -8.17 -4.36
N TRP A 38 11.11 -7.61 -5.57
CA TRP A 38 12.18 -6.99 -6.30
C TRP A 38 12.09 -5.46 -6.24
N ASN A 39 13.12 -4.82 -5.71
CA ASN A 39 13.35 -3.39 -5.94
C ASN A 39 14.35 -3.18 -7.09
N ASP A 40 15.01 -4.25 -7.52
CA ASP A 40 16.03 -4.31 -8.57
C ASP A 40 15.79 -5.52 -9.47
N GLY A 41 16.64 -5.71 -10.50
CA GLY A 41 16.54 -6.87 -11.39
C GLY A 41 16.67 -8.20 -10.65
N PRO A 42 15.67 -9.10 -10.70
CA PRO A 42 15.72 -10.36 -9.98
C PRO A 42 16.59 -11.41 -10.68
N PRO A 43 17.16 -12.37 -9.92
CA PRO A 43 17.71 -13.57 -10.51
C PRO A 43 16.56 -14.43 -11.07
N ALA A 44 16.75 -14.99 -12.27
CA ALA A 44 15.68 -15.61 -13.05
C ALA A 44 15.08 -16.86 -12.37
N ASP A 45 15.91 -17.64 -11.68
CA ASP A 45 15.55 -18.83 -10.92
C ASP A 45 14.63 -18.54 -9.74
N ALA A 46 14.70 -17.33 -9.19
CA ALA A 46 13.77 -16.90 -8.15
C ALA A 46 12.42 -16.45 -8.72
N ILE A 47 12.26 -16.21 -10.03
CA ILE A 47 11.03 -15.65 -10.61
C ILE A 47 9.87 -16.64 -10.54
N THR A 48 8.75 -16.25 -9.89
CA THR A 48 7.58 -17.12 -9.74
C THR A 48 6.53 -16.80 -10.82
N PRO A 49 5.58 -17.73 -11.08
CA PRO A 49 4.45 -17.44 -11.97
C PRO A 49 3.59 -16.25 -11.53
N ALA A 50 3.57 -15.90 -10.25
CA ALA A 50 2.86 -14.71 -9.77
C ALA A 50 3.53 -13.42 -10.25
N ASP A 51 4.86 -13.35 -10.22
CA ASP A 51 5.60 -12.18 -10.70
C ASP A 51 5.46 -12.00 -12.20
N ILE A 52 5.43 -13.10 -12.96
CA ILE A 52 5.22 -13.04 -14.42
C ILE A 52 3.86 -12.41 -14.72
N ARG A 53 2.79 -12.81 -14.00
CA ARG A 53 1.46 -12.20 -14.16
C ARG A 53 1.49 -10.72 -13.84
N GLU A 54 2.05 -10.35 -12.70
CA GLU A 54 2.12 -8.95 -12.29
C GLU A 54 2.95 -8.13 -13.28
N ALA A 55 4.05 -8.69 -13.80
CA ALA A 55 4.86 -8.02 -14.80
C ALA A 55 4.14 -7.86 -16.15
N LEU A 56 3.36 -8.85 -16.57
CA LEU A 56 2.50 -8.73 -17.75
C LEU A 56 1.44 -7.64 -17.56
N VAL A 57 0.91 -7.49 -16.35
CA VAL A 57 -0.03 -6.41 -16.02
C VAL A 57 0.63 -5.04 -16.13
N TRP A 58 1.78 -4.86 -15.46
CA TRP A 58 2.51 -3.58 -15.49
C TRP A 58 2.98 -3.18 -16.88
N THR A 59 3.34 -4.16 -17.71
CA THR A 59 3.74 -3.91 -19.10
C THR A 59 2.55 -3.78 -20.05
N GLY A 60 1.30 -3.90 -19.57
CA GLY A 60 0.09 -3.74 -20.38
C GLY A 60 -0.24 -4.93 -21.30
N HIS A 61 0.33 -6.12 -21.04
CA HIS A 61 0.10 -7.33 -21.83
C HIS A 61 -0.88 -8.31 -21.16
N LEU A 62 -1.29 -8.06 -19.92
CA LEU A 62 -2.33 -8.80 -19.23
C LEU A 62 -3.32 -7.84 -18.56
N ASP A 63 -4.60 -7.99 -18.90
CA ASP A 63 -5.66 -7.21 -18.27
C ASP A 63 -5.97 -7.73 -16.86
N PHE A 64 -6.32 -6.81 -15.96
CA PHE A 64 -6.85 -7.17 -14.63
C PHE A 64 -8.23 -7.81 -14.70
N PHE A 65 -9.01 -7.48 -15.73
CA PHE A 65 -10.34 -8.02 -15.97
C PHE A 65 -10.32 -8.86 -17.25
N PHE A 66 -10.28 -10.17 -17.09
CA PHE A 66 -10.41 -11.10 -18.22
C PHE A 66 -11.58 -12.05 -17.97
N LYS A 67 -12.24 -12.46 -19.06
CA LYS A 67 -13.28 -13.49 -19.04
C LYS A 67 -12.63 -14.82 -19.45
N GLY A 68 -12.89 -15.87 -18.68
CA GLY A 68 -12.41 -17.24 -18.96
C GLY A 68 -11.14 -17.62 -18.20
N GLU A 69 -10.39 -18.58 -18.76
CA GLU A 69 -9.27 -19.24 -18.09
C GLU A 69 -8.04 -18.33 -17.98
N LEU A 70 -7.56 -18.15 -16.74
CA LEU A 70 -6.37 -17.35 -16.44
C LEU A 70 -5.13 -17.86 -17.19
N SER A 71 -4.94 -19.17 -17.30
CA SER A 71 -3.79 -19.77 -17.99
C SER A 71 -3.74 -19.37 -19.47
N VAL A 72 -4.90 -19.25 -20.12
CA VAL A 72 -5.03 -18.80 -21.50
C VAL A 72 -4.71 -17.31 -21.62
N ALA A 73 -5.20 -16.49 -20.68
CA ALA A 73 -4.91 -15.07 -20.64
C ALA A 73 -3.41 -14.80 -20.46
N VAL A 74 -2.76 -15.50 -19.53
CA VAL A 74 -1.31 -15.40 -19.29
C VAL A 74 -0.52 -15.82 -20.52
N ARG A 75 -0.85 -16.96 -21.15
CA ARG A 75 -0.17 -17.39 -22.37
C ARG A 75 -0.28 -16.37 -23.50
N LYS A 76 -1.48 -15.79 -23.71
CA LYS A 76 -1.68 -14.73 -24.70
C LYS A 76 -0.86 -13.48 -24.36
N GLY A 77 -0.83 -13.09 -23.10
CA GLY A 77 -0.02 -11.96 -22.64
C GLY A 77 1.48 -12.18 -22.85
N THR A 78 1.98 -13.38 -22.53
CA THR A 78 3.36 -13.78 -22.79
C THR A 78 3.71 -13.67 -24.28
N GLN A 79 2.89 -14.24 -25.16
CA GLN A 79 3.10 -14.18 -26.60
C GLN A 79 3.03 -12.74 -27.14
N ALA A 80 2.15 -11.90 -26.57
CA ALA A 80 2.04 -10.49 -26.94
C ALA A 80 3.27 -9.69 -26.51
N TRP A 81 3.78 -9.93 -25.30
CA TRP A 81 5.01 -9.32 -24.82
C TRP A 81 6.23 -9.76 -25.63
N GLN A 82 6.35 -11.05 -25.93
CA GLN A 82 7.44 -11.55 -26.79
C GLN A 82 7.41 -10.86 -28.16
N LYS A 83 6.23 -10.74 -28.77
CA LYS A 83 6.06 -10.03 -30.03
C LYS A 83 6.44 -8.55 -29.93
N SER A 84 6.07 -7.85 -28.85
CA SER A 84 6.41 -6.43 -28.66
C SER A 84 7.92 -6.19 -28.47
N LYS A 85 8.65 -7.23 -28.03
CA LYS A 85 10.12 -7.23 -27.91
C LYS A 85 10.84 -7.77 -29.14
N GLY A 86 10.12 -8.20 -30.18
CA GLY A 86 10.71 -8.75 -31.41
C GLY A 86 11.17 -10.21 -31.29
N TYR A 87 10.76 -10.93 -30.24
CA TYR A 87 11.03 -12.35 -30.09
C TYR A 87 10.04 -13.21 -30.89
N GLN A 88 10.44 -14.46 -31.15
CA GLN A 88 9.51 -15.49 -31.61
C GLN A 88 8.46 -15.75 -30.52
N GLN A 89 7.20 -15.86 -30.94
CA GLN A 89 6.09 -16.12 -30.03
C GLN A 89 6.11 -17.59 -29.63
N THR A 90 6.34 -17.86 -28.36
CA THR A 90 6.35 -19.20 -27.79
C THR A 90 5.37 -19.26 -26.61
N ASP A 91 5.08 -20.47 -26.15
CA ASP A 91 4.19 -20.67 -25.00
C ASP A 91 4.88 -20.44 -23.64
N ARG A 92 6.21 -20.27 -23.64
CA ARG A 92 7.03 -20.14 -22.42
C ARG A 92 8.12 -19.08 -22.60
N LEU A 93 8.36 -18.33 -21.54
CA LEU A 93 9.51 -17.43 -21.44
C LEU A 93 10.77 -18.25 -21.11
N SER A 94 11.91 -17.89 -21.70
CA SER A 94 13.21 -18.32 -21.18
C SER A 94 13.55 -17.57 -19.89
N ASP A 95 14.58 -18.01 -19.17
CA ASP A 95 15.07 -17.34 -17.96
C ASP A 95 15.43 -15.87 -18.23
N GLU A 96 16.14 -15.62 -19.34
CA GLU A 96 16.50 -14.26 -19.80
C GLU A 96 15.27 -13.41 -20.10
N GLN A 97 14.29 -13.98 -20.82
CA GLN A 97 13.05 -13.27 -21.14
C GLN A 97 12.23 -12.98 -19.89
N THR A 98 12.25 -13.89 -18.91
CA THR A 98 11.55 -13.73 -17.64
C THR A 98 12.16 -12.58 -16.84
N ALA A 99 13.49 -12.53 -16.73
CA ALA A 99 14.19 -11.42 -16.09
C ALA A 99 13.94 -10.08 -16.80
N GLN A 100 13.95 -10.07 -18.14
CA GLN A 100 13.68 -8.87 -18.92
C GLN A 100 12.23 -8.36 -18.72
N LEU A 101 11.25 -9.26 -18.74
CA LEU A 101 9.84 -8.91 -18.50
C LEU A 101 9.67 -8.23 -17.13
N VAL A 102 10.27 -8.80 -16.08
CA VAL A 102 10.22 -8.21 -14.74
C VAL A 102 10.90 -6.84 -14.70
N LYS A 103 12.07 -6.70 -15.34
CA LYS A 103 12.78 -5.42 -15.41
C LYS A 103 11.97 -4.34 -16.11
N ASP A 104 11.26 -4.70 -17.19
CA ASP A 104 10.37 -3.79 -17.89
C ASP A 104 9.20 -3.36 -16.99
N ALA A 105 8.58 -4.30 -16.28
CA ALA A 105 7.51 -4.01 -15.33
C ALA A 105 7.94 -3.07 -14.20
N LEU A 106 9.13 -3.29 -13.63
CA LEU A 106 9.73 -2.40 -12.63
C LEU A 106 9.86 -0.98 -13.16
N LYS A 107 10.35 -0.83 -14.39
CA LYS A 107 10.49 0.48 -15.03
C LYS A 107 9.15 1.19 -15.19
N GLU A 108 8.11 0.49 -15.65
CA GLU A 108 6.77 1.08 -15.80
C GLU A 108 6.19 1.52 -14.45
N ARG A 109 6.35 0.68 -13.43
CA ARG A 109 5.93 0.99 -12.05
C ARG A 109 6.65 2.21 -11.48
N ASP A 110 7.96 2.30 -11.67
CA ASP A 110 8.76 3.42 -11.16
C ASP A 110 8.47 4.72 -11.94
N SER A 111 8.03 4.60 -13.21
CA SER A 111 7.60 5.73 -14.03
C SER A 111 6.43 6.49 -13.40
N VAL A 112 5.51 5.79 -12.73
CA VAL A 112 4.35 6.37 -12.02
C VAL A 112 4.63 6.69 -10.54
N GLY A 113 5.86 6.45 -10.07
CA GLY A 113 6.26 6.71 -8.69
C GLY A 113 5.48 5.86 -7.70
N TRP A 114 5.31 4.57 -8.01
CA TRP A 114 4.60 3.65 -7.12
C TRP A 114 5.26 3.63 -5.74
N SER A 115 4.46 3.82 -4.70
CA SER A 115 4.89 3.77 -3.31
C SER A 115 3.80 3.14 -2.46
N ILE A 116 4.15 2.70 -1.25
CA ILE A 116 3.18 2.14 -0.31
C ILE A 116 2.75 3.20 0.69
N LEU A 117 1.46 3.53 0.67
CA LEU A 117 0.80 4.24 1.77
C LEU A 117 0.47 3.22 2.86
N ARG A 118 0.94 3.46 4.08
CA ARG A 118 0.70 2.61 5.26
C ARG A 118 0.18 3.47 6.40
N ASP A 119 -0.89 3.01 7.04
CA ASP A 119 -1.33 3.54 8.34
C ASP A 119 -1.47 2.38 9.34
N PRO A 120 -0.57 2.30 10.33
CA PRO A 120 -0.66 1.28 11.36
C PRO A 120 -1.84 1.48 12.32
N ALA A 121 -2.39 2.70 12.44
CA ALA A 121 -3.49 2.98 13.37
C ALA A 121 -4.80 2.30 12.96
N VAL A 122 -5.06 2.20 11.66
CA VAL A 122 -6.20 1.43 11.10
C VAL A 122 -5.79 0.13 10.39
N GLY A 123 -4.50 -0.20 10.42
CA GLY A 123 -3.99 -1.51 10.04
C GLY A 123 -4.01 -1.80 8.53
N PHE A 124 -3.84 -0.79 7.67
CA PHE A 124 -3.77 -0.99 6.22
C PHE A 124 -2.44 -0.58 5.63
N ALA A 125 -2.20 -1.11 4.44
CA ALA A 125 -1.25 -0.53 3.51
C ALA A 125 -1.59 -0.90 2.07
N ILE A 126 -1.45 0.07 1.18
CA ILE A 126 -1.85 -0.01 -0.23
C ILE A 126 -0.79 0.64 -1.10
N GLY A 127 -0.68 0.18 -2.35
CA GLY A 127 0.16 0.85 -3.34
C GLY A 127 -0.54 2.03 -4.00
N VAL A 128 0.21 3.10 -4.21
CA VAL A 128 -0.29 4.37 -4.75
C VAL A 128 0.69 4.99 -5.74
N PRO A 129 0.22 5.55 -6.88
CA PRO A 129 1.08 6.18 -7.88
C PRO A 129 1.34 7.64 -7.51
N THR A 130 2.39 7.90 -6.73
CA THR A 130 2.63 9.21 -6.11
C THR A 130 2.96 10.33 -7.09
N LYS A 131 3.40 10.01 -8.32
CA LYS A 131 3.57 11.02 -9.39
C LYS A 131 2.25 11.43 -10.04
N LEU A 132 1.19 10.62 -9.89
CA LEU A 132 -0.12 10.86 -10.51
C LEU A 132 -1.15 11.39 -9.51
N ALA A 133 -1.00 11.08 -8.23
CA ALA A 133 -1.88 11.54 -7.17
C ALA A 133 -1.13 11.84 -5.88
N SER A 134 -1.53 12.93 -5.22
CA SER A 134 -1.00 13.36 -3.92
C SER A 134 -2.07 13.21 -2.86
N PHE A 135 -1.71 12.58 -1.73
CA PHE A 135 -2.61 12.41 -0.59
C PHE A 135 -2.62 13.67 0.28
N GLY A 136 -3.82 14.12 0.63
CA GLY A 136 -4.02 15.15 1.64
C GLY A 136 -3.96 14.60 3.06
N THR A 137 -4.16 15.49 4.04
CA THR A 137 -4.33 15.07 5.43
C THR A 137 -5.59 14.21 5.56
N PRO A 138 -5.50 13.01 6.16
CA PRO A 138 -6.68 12.19 6.44
C PRO A 138 -7.66 12.95 7.32
N HIS A 139 -8.96 12.78 7.09
CA HIS A 139 -9.99 13.44 7.88
C HIS A 139 -11.10 12.46 8.26
N ILE A 140 -11.80 12.79 9.34
CA ILE A 140 -12.92 12.00 9.84
C ILE A 140 -14.21 12.75 9.50
N ASP A 141 -15.15 12.07 8.89
CA ASP A 141 -16.53 12.54 8.71
C ASP A 141 -17.49 11.50 9.30
N GLY A 142 -18.26 11.93 10.30
CA GLY A 142 -19.01 11.05 11.19
C GLY A 142 -18.11 10.02 11.88
N SER A 143 -18.38 8.73 11.65
CA SER A 143 -17.55 7.62 12.12
C SER A 143 -16.52 7.13 11.10
N THR A 144 -16.46 7.72 9.91
CA THR A 144 -15.64 7.21 8.80
C THR A 144 -14.34 8.00 8.67
N LEU A 145 -13.21 7.29 8.63
CA LEU A 145 -11.91 7.90 8.32
C LEU A 145 -11.66 7.85 6.82
N TYR A 146 -11.37 9.00 6.23
CA TYR A 146 -11.12 9.17 4.80
C TYR A 146 -9.66 9.51 4.51
N TYR A 147 -9.12 8.79 3.53
CA TYR A 147 -7.90 9.14 2.81
C TYR A 147 -8.30 9.59 1.42
N TYR A 148 -7.83 10.75 1.00
CA TYR A 148 -8.13 11.29 -0.32
C TYR A 148 -6.84 11.68 -1.04
N ALA A 149 -6.74 11.25 -2.29
CA ALA A 149 -5.68 11.56 -3.20
C ALA A 149 -6.26 12.19 -4.48
N ALA A 150 -5.65 13.27 -4.94
CA ALA A 150 -6.02 13.96 -6.16
C ALA A 150 -4.80 14.36 -6.99
N GLY A 151 -5.02 14.63 -8.28
CA GLY A 151 -4.01 14.94 -9.26
C GLY A 151 -4.51 14.59 -10.66
N THR A 152 -3.69 13.85 -11.42
CA THR A 152 -4.10 13.27 -12.71
C THR A 152 -5.17 12.21 -12.50
N ILE A 153 -5.08 11.46 -11.40
CA ILE A 153 -6.11 10.51 -10.97
C ILE A 153 -6.66 10.91 -9.60
N THR A 154 -7.88 10.47 -9.30
CA THR A 154 -8.48 10.62 -7.97
C THR A 154 -8.64 9.26 -7.32
N GLN A 155 -8.28 9.15 -6.05
CA GLN A 155 -8.43 7.93 -5.26
C GLN A 155 -8.93 8.29 -3.86
N SER A 156 -9.89 7.51 -3.36
CA SER A 156 -10.39 7.63 -1.98
C SER A 156 -10.38 6.27 -1.29
N ILE A 157 -9.92 6.24 -0.04
CA ILE A 157 -10.07 5.07 0.83
C ILE A 157 -10.87 5.50 2.06
N ALA A 158 -11.87 4.70 2.41
CA ALA A 158 -12.73 4.94 3.55
C ALA A 158 -12.66 3.76 4.52
N PHE A 159 -12.42 4.04 5.79
CA PHE A 159 -12.50 3.07 6.88
C PHE A 159 -13.76 3.33 7.68
N ILE A 160 -14.70 2.40 7.59
CA ILE A 160 -15.96 2.45 8.32
C ILE A 160 -15.84 1.45 9.49
N PRO A 161 -15.87 1.92 10.75
CA PRO A 161 -15.86 1.04 11.90
C PRO A 161 -17.04 0.09 11.86
N ALA A 162 -16.79 -1.21 12.07
CA ALA A 162 -17.87 -2.17 12.25
C ALA A 162 -18.61 -1.84 13.56
N ILE A 163 -19.84 -1.33 13.45
CA ILE A 163 -20.76 -1.25 14.59
C ILE A 163 -21.17 -2.69 14.89
N ARG A 164 -20.52 -3.35 15.86
CA ARG A 164 -21.10 -4.58 16.42
C ARG A 164 -22.34 -4.15 17.19
N PRO A 165 -23.56 -4.64 16.86
CA PRO A 165 -24.67 -4.48 17.77
C PRO A 165 -24.27 -5.15 19.09
N ALA A 166 -24.43 -4.42 20.20
CA ALA A 166 -24.24 -4.97 21.53
C ALA A 166 -25.11 -6.24 21.61
N ARG A 167 -24.49 -7.42 21.75
CA ARG A 167 -25.27 -8.63 22.03
C ARG A 167 -25.88 -8.42 23.41
N PRO A 168 -27.21 -8.34 23.57
CA PRO A 168 -27.79 -8.41 24.90
C PRO A 168 -27.42 -9.79 25.46
N TRP A 169 -26.76 -9.78 26.60
CA TRP A 169 -26.53 -10.93 27.43
C TRP A 169 -27.91 -11.45 27.86
N ALA A 170 -28.47 -12.42 27.15
CA ALA A 170 -29.56 -13.21 27.69
C ALA A 170 -28.95 -14.23 28.64
N ALA A 171 -28.89 -13.85 29.92
CA ALA A 171 -28.75 -14.80 31.01
C ALA A 171 -30.03 -15.67 31.07
N THR A 172 -29.84 -16.98 31.03
CA THR A 172 -30.54 -18.06 31.76
C THR A 172 -32.04 -17.91 32.08
N ILE A 173 -32.84 -18.90 31.65
CA ILE A 173 -33.51 -19.90 32.51
C ILE A 173 -33.88 -21.11 31.63
N LEU A 174 -33.24 -22.25 31.90
CA LEU A 174 -33.79 -23.56 31.59
C LEU A 174 -34.83 -23.86 32.68
N LEU A 175 -36.07 -24.11 32.27
CA LEU A 175 -37.04 -24.90 33.04
C LEU A 175 -37.06 -26.31 32.46
#